data_AF-A0A1B7U5L3-F1
#
_entry.id   AF-A0A1B7U5L3-F1
#
_cell.length_a   1.000
_cell.length_b   1.000
_cell.length_c   1.000
_cell.angle_alpha   90.00
_cell.angle_beta   90.00
_cell.angle_gamma   90.00
#
_symmetry.space_group_name_H-M   'P 1'
#
loop_
_entity.id
_entity.type
_entity.pdbx_description
1 polymer ?
#
loop_
_entity_poly.entity_id
_entity_poly.type
_entity_poly.pdbx_seq_one_letter_code
_entity_poly.pdbx_strand_id
1 'polypeptide(L)'
;MVRTRVITIVALVAAIASAALTLLSWIDLSHLGFPIRWNGLGMYVGEDAEHYGPMLSGMVDGAPGWIVLIASIAAAGALLAASRVRRLGLVACGCAVVAFGTAVVCVANPAVLVGGTKYEMGASGLADRDFVNSGALVAEAAATGVLVICTALIVVGARRRSEG
;
A
#
# COMPACT_ATOMS: atom_id res chain seq x y z
N MET A 1 21.53 -9.80 19.33
CA MET A 1 20.56 -10.61 18.55
C MET A 1 19.10 -10.21 18.81
N VAL A 2 18.70 -9.93 20.05
CA VAL A 2 17.31 -9.54 20.42
C VAL A 2 16.79 -8.32 19.64
N ARG A 3 17.56 -7.23 19.58
CA ARG A 3 17.19 -6.01 18.83
C ARG A 3 16.84 -6.29 17.35
N THR A 4 17.61 -7.14 16.68
CA THR A 4 17.36 -7.50 15.27
C THR A 4 16.06 -8.30 15.13
N ARG A 5 15.79 -9.25 16.04
CA ARG A 5 14.53 -10.02 16.04
C ARG A 5 13.31 -9.12 16.22
N VAL A 6 13.36 -8.19 17.18
CA VAL A 6 12.25 -7.25 17.42
C VAL A 6 11.97 -6.41 16.18
N ILE A 7 13.01 -5.84 15.55
CA ILE A 7 12.84 -5.04 14.32
C ILE A 7 12.27 -5.88 13.19
N THR A 8 12.70 -7.14 13.03
CA THR A 8 12.13 -8.05 12.03
C THR A 8 10.65 -8.33 12.29
N ILE A 9 10.25 -8.59 13.54
CA ILE A 9 8.84 -8.82 13.90
C ILE A 9 8.00 -7.57 13.58
N VAL A 10 8.46 -6.38 13.96
CA VAL A 10 7.76 -5.12 13.67
C VAL A 10 7.63 -4.91 12.15
N ALA A 11 8.69 -5.18 11.39
CA ALA A 11 8.64 -5.09 9.93
C ALA A 11 7.63 -6.07 9.32
N LEU A 12 7.56 -7.31 9.82
CA LEU A 12 6.58 -8.29 9.34
C LEU A 12 5.14 -7.85 9.65
N VAL A 13 4.89 -7.35 10.87
CA VAL A 13 3.58 -6.82 11.25
C VAL A 13 3.21 -5.64 10.35
N ALA A 14 4.15 -4.73 10.08
CA ALA A 14 3.92 -3.60 9.18
C ALA A 14 3.60 -4.04 7.74
N ALA A 15 4.31 -5.05 7.22
CA ALA A 15 4.05 -5.61 5.89
C ALA A 15 2.68 -6.30 5.80
N ILE A 16 2.28 -7.06 6.83
CA ILE A 16 0.96 -7.69 6.90
C ILE A 16 -0.14 -6.63 7.00
N ALA A 17 0.06 -5.61 7.84
CA ALA A 17 -0.88 -4.50 7.97
C ALA A 17 -1.04 -3.76 6.63
N SER A 18 0.05 -3.43 5.94
CA SER A 18 0.02 -2.86 4.59
C SER A 18 -0.75 -3.74 3.61
N ALA A 19 -0.47 -5.04 3.56
CA ALA A 19 -1.22 -5.97 2.71
C ALA A 19 -2.73 -5.96 3.02
N ALA A 20 -3.12 -5.95 4.30
CA ALA A 20 -4.52 -5.89 4.70
C ALA A 20 -5.18 -4.54 4.39
N LEU A 21 -4.45 -3.43 4.50
CA LEU A 21 -4.92 -2.09 4.21
C LEU A 21 -5.23 -1.89 2.71
N THR A 22 -4.60 -2.64 1.80
CA THR A 22 -5.00 -2.67 0.38
C THR A 22 -6.42 -3.24 0.15
N LEU A 23 -6.95 -4.00 1.11
CA LEU A 23 -8.32 -4.52 1.06
C LEU A 23 -9.38 -3.53 1.57
N LEU A 24 -8.96 -2.46 2.26
CA LEU A 24 -9.86 -1.38 2.66
C LEU A 24 -10.27 -0.53 1.47
N SER A 25 -11.41 0.14 1.58
CA SER A 25 -11.89 1.13 0.60
C SER A 25 -10.92 2.30 0.52
N TRP A 26 -10.14 2.36 -0.57
CA TRP A 26 -9.26 3.49 -0.88
C TRP A 26 -10.04 4.60 -1.59
N ILE A 27 -11.07 4.22 -2.35
CA ILE A 27 -11.97 5.12 -3.06
C ILE A 27 -13.35 4.94 -2.44
N ASP A 28 -13.97 6.04 -2.02
CA ASP A 28 -15.21 6.01 -1.26
C ASP A 28 -16.06 7.24 -1.58
N LEU A 29 -17.10 7.08 -2.38
CA LEU A 29 -18.04 8.15 -2.72
C LEU A 29 -19.25 8.20 -1.78
N SER A 30 -19.32 7.36 -0.75
CA SER A 30 -20.49 7.27 0.14
C SER A 30 -20.80 8.62 0.80
N HIS A 31 -19.77 9.40 1.09
CA HIS A 31 -19.89 10.73 1.67
C HIS A 31 -20.46 11.78 0.70
N LEU A 32 -20.43 11.51 -0.62
CA LEU A 32 -21.05 12.31 -1.67
C LEU A 32 -22.49 11.85 -1.97
N GLY A 33 -23.01 10.86 -1.23
CA GLY A 33 -24.35 10.30 -1.42
C GLY A 33 -24.42 9.15 -2.42
N PHE A 34 -23.29 8.70 -2.97
CA PHE A 34 -23.22 7.54 -3.85
C PHE A 34 -22.65 6.34 -3.09
N PRO A 35 -23.38 5.22 -2.90
CA PRO A 35 -22.90 4.05 -2.15
C PRO A 35 -21.86 3.21 -2.92
N ILE A 36 -20.95 3.89 -3.63
CA ILE A 36 -19.97 3.35 -4.56
C ILE A 36 -18.59 3.42 -3.90
N ARG A 37 -17.91 2.28 -3.81
CA ARG A 37 -16.63 2.15 -3.11
C ARG A 37 -15.75 1.13 -3.81
N TRP A 38 -14.45 1.39 -3.85
CA TRP A 38 -13.46 0.42 -4.32
C TRP A 38 -12.32 0.30 -3.31
N ASN A 39 -11.80 -0.91 -3.17
CA ASN A 39 -10.60 -1.13 -2.39
C ASN A 39 -9.33 -0.72 -3.15
N GLY A 40 -8.18 -0.75 -2.48
CA GLY A 40 -6.89 -0.41 -3.10
C GLY A 40 -6.53 -1.26 -4.32
N LEU A 41 -7.09 -2.48 -4.42
CA LEU A 41 -6.88 -3.39 -5.54
C LEU A 41 -7.81 -3.10 -6.74
N GLY A 42 -8.64 -2.06 -6.66
CA GLY A 42 -9.61 -1.69 -7.69
C GLY A 42 -10.85 -2.59 -7.74
N MET A 43 -11.07 -3.42 -6.72
CA MET A 43 -12.27 -4.25 -6.61
C MET A 43 -13.41 -3.44 -6.00
N TYR A 44 -14.58 -3.50 -6.63
CA TYR A 44 -15.79 -2.84 -6.13
C TYR A 44 -16.26 -3.52 -4.83
N VAL A 45 -16.50 -2.72 -3.79
CA VAL A 45 -16.93 -3.14 -2.44
C VAL A 45 -18.11 -2.31 -1.92
N GLY A 46 -18.82 -1.62 -2.82
CA GLY A 46 -20.03 -0.85 -2.50
C GLY A 46 -21.28 -1.72 -2.36
N GLU A 47 -22.45 -1.08 -2.33
CA GLU A 47 -23.74 -1.78 -2.28
C GLU A 47 -23.95 -2.68 -3.51
N ASP A 48 -24.61 -3.82 -3.29
CA ASP A 48 -24.90 -4.86 -4.29
C ASP A 48 -23.68 -5.24 -5.14
N ALA A 49 -22.54 -5.49 -4.48
CA ALA A 49 -21.28 -5.83 -5.14
C ALA A 49 -21.36 -7.05 -6.07
N GLU A 50 -22.25 -8.00 -5.79
CA GLU A 50 -22.49 -9.15 -6.68
C GLU A 50 -23.13 -8.74 -8.02
N HIS A 51 -23.95 -7.68 -8.01
CA HIS A 51 -24.67 -7.20 -9.19
C HIS A 51 -23.86 -6.14 -9.96
N TYR A 52 -23.31 -5.15 -9.26
CA TYR A 52 -22.60 -4.03 -9.88
C TYR A 52 -21.10 -4.26 -10.03
N GLY A 53 -20.52 -5.22 -9.30
CA GLY A 53 -19.08 -5.50 -9.34
C GLY A 53 -18.52 -5.71 -10.74
N PRO A 54 -19.13 -6.57 -11.58
CA PRO A 54 -18.66 -6.76 -12.96
C PRO A 54 -18.74 -5.50 -13.82
N MET A 55 -19.78 -4.67 -13.63
CA MET A 55 -19.98 -3.43 -14.39
C MET A 55 -19.03 -2.31 -13.97
N LEU A 56 -18.70 -2.24 -12.67
CA LEU A 56 -17.87 -1.20 -12.07
C LEU A 56 -16.40 -1.63 -11.89
N SER A 57 -16.08 -2.88 -12.22
CA SER A 57 -14.70 -3.36 -12.24
C SER A 57 -13.91 -2.69 -13.36
N GLY A 58 -12.72 -2.17 -13.03
CA GLY A 58 -11.87 -1.48 -14.01
C GLY A 58 -12.19 -0.01 -14.24
N MET A 59 -13.22 0.55 -13.59
CA MET A 59 -13.47 2.00 -13.63
C MET A 59 -12.34 2.78 -12.95
N VAL A 60 -11.76 2.22 -11.88
CA VAL A 60 -10.69 2.82 -11.09
C VAL A 60 -9.37 2.10 -11.32
N ASP A 61 -8.25 2.79 -11.14
CA ASP A 61 -6.93 2.18 -11.29
C ASP A 61 -6.52 1.47 -9.99
N GLY A 62 -6.56 0.13 -10.01
CA GLY A 62 -6.10 -0.73 -8.91
C GLY A 62 -4.59 -1.01 -8.93
N ALA A 63 -3.85 -0.60 -9.98
CA ALA A 63 -2.43 -0.90 -10.10
C ALA A 63 -1.60 -0.42 -8.90
N PRO A 64 -1.83 0.79 -8.33
CA PRO A 64 -1.08 1.23 -7.15
C PRO A 64 -1.26 0.32 -5.94
N GLY A 65 -2.47 -0.17 -5.64
CA GLY A 65 -2.67 -1.10 -4.53
C GLY A 65 -2.04 -2.47 -4.78
N TRP A 66 -2.06 -2.98 -6.02
CA TRP A 66 -1.34 -4.21 -6.37
C TRP A 66 0.18 -4.05 -6.21
N ILE A 67 0.74 -2.91 -6.60
CA ILE A 67 2.17 -2.61 -6.41
C ILE A 67 2.51 -2.62 -4.91
N VAL A 68 1.71 -1.93 -4.08
CA VAL A 68 1.90 -1.91 -2.62
C VAL A 68 1.81 -3.31 -2.04
N LEU A 69 0.78 -4.08 -2.39
CA LEU A 69 0.57 -5.44 -1.90
C LEU A 69 1.75 -6.36 -2.21
N ILE A 70 2.13 -6.43 -3.49
CA ILE A 70 3.21 -7.32 -3.95
C ILE A 70 4.54 -6.88 -3.33
N ALA A 71 4.83 -5.59 -3.32
CA ALA A 71 6.07 -5.06 -2.75
C ALA A 71 6.16 -5.31 -1.23
N SER A 72 5.08 -5.14 -0.48
CA SER A 72 5.04 -5.43 0.96
C SER A 72 5.24 -6.92 1.26
N ILE A 73 4.59 -7.82 0.50
CA ILE A 73 4.77 -9.28 0.65
C ILE A 73 6.21 -9.69 0.26
N ALA A 74 6.74 -9.16 -0.84
CA ALA A 74 8.11 -9.41 -1.27
C ALA A 74 9.12 -8.94 -0.23
N ALA A 75 8.90 -7.76 0.38
CA ALA A 75 9.73 -7.26 1.47
C ALA A 75 9.71 -8.19 2.70
N ALA A 76 8.54 -8.68 3.10
CA ALA A 76 8.40 -9.63 4.20
C ALA A 76 9.13 -10.95 3.92
N GLY A 77 8.96 -11.53 2.72
CA GLY A 77 9.66 -12.75 2.32
C GLY A 77 11.18 -12.57 2.30
N ALA A 78 11.65 -11.47 1.72
CA ALA A 78 13.07 -11.14 1.66
C ALA A 78 13.66 -10.90 3.07
N LEU A 79 12.92 -10.29 4.00
CA LEU A 79 13.33 -10.12 5.40
C LEU A 79 13.52 -11.44 6.13
N LEU A 80 12.61 -12.40 5.96
CA LEU A 80 12.73 -13.73 6.57
C LEU A 80 13.96 -14.47 6.03
N ALA A 81 14.19 -14.37 4.72
CA ALA A 81 15.33 -14.98 4.05
C ALA A 81 16.66 -14.26 4.28
N ALA A 82 16.65 -13.00 4.73
CA ALA A 82 17.85 -12.22 5.03
C ALA A 82 18.70 -12.83 6.16
N SER A 83 18.11 -13.69 6.99
CA SER A 83 18.83 -14.51 7.97
C SER A 83 19.84 -15.48 7.34
N ARG A 84 19.61 -15.88 6.08
CA ARG A 84 20.46 -16.80 5.31
C ARG A 84 21.33 -16.06 4.30
N VAL A 85 20.81 -15.01 3.67
CA VAL A 85 21.51 -14.27 2.61
C VAL A 85 21.45 -12.77 2.86
N ARG A 86 22.58 -12.17 3.25
CA ARG A 86 22.66 -10.76 3.63
C ARG A 86 22.18 -9.79 2.53
N ARG A 87 22.37 -10.15 1.25
CA ARG A 87 21.92 -9.34 0.10
C ARG A 87 20.39 -9.19 0.03
N LEU A 88 19.63 -10.15 0.57
CA LEU A 88 18.16 -10.08 0.60
C LEU A 88 17.64 -8.97 1.53
N GLY A 89 18.44 -8.51 2.50
CA GLY A 89 18.09 -7.31 3.27
C GLY A 89 17.97 -6.05 2.40
N LEU A 90 18.83 -5.91 1.38
CA LEU A 90 18.75 -4.79 0.43
C LEU A 90 17.52 -4.91 -0.46
N VAL A 91 17.20 -6.13 -0.91
CA VAL A 91 15.99 -6.40 -1.69
C VAL A 91 14.75 -6.04 -0.88
N ALA A 92 14.69 -6.48 0.39
CA ALA A 92 13.59 -6.13 1.28
C ALA A 92 13.42 -4.61 1.45
N CYS A 93 14.53 -3.90 1.63
CA CYS A 93 14.52 -2.44 1.74
C CYS A 93 14.05 -1.78 0.42
N GLY A 94 14.48 -2.29 -0.73
CA GLY A 94 14.04 -1.80 -2.04
C GLY A 94 12.54 -1.98 -2.25
N CYS A 95 12.01 -3.18 -1.96
CA CYS A 95 10.58 -3.45 -2.02
C CYS A 95 9.78 -2.57 -1.07
N ALA A 96 10.26 -2.38 0.17
CA ALA A 96 9.62 -1.47 1.13
C ALA A 96 9.55 -0.03 0.62
N VAL A 97 10.62 0.46 -0.02
CA VAL A 97 10.65 1.81 -0.61
C VAL A 97 9.67 1.94 -1.77
N VAL A 98 9.54 0.91 -2.61
CA VAL A 98 8.55 0.90 -3.69
C VAL A 98 7.12 0.95 -3.14
N ALA A 99 6.81 0.15 -2.12
CA ALA A 99 5.51 0.18 -1.45
C ALA A 99 5.21 1.57 -0.86
N PHE A 100 6.15 2.12 -0.09
CA PHE A 100 6.00 3.44 0.53
C PHE A 100 5.88 4.56 -0.50
N GLY A 101 6.73 4.57 -1.53
CA GLY A 101 6.68 5.56 -2.59
C GLY A 101 5.34 5.54 -3.31
N THR A 102 4.81 4.36 -3.60
CA THR A 102 3.49 4.20 -4.24
C THR A 102 2.37 4.72 -3.34
N ALA A 103 2.38 4.37 -2.05
CA ALA A 103 1.40 4.88 -1.09
C ALA A 103 1.46 6.41 -0.95
N VAL A 104 2.66 7.00 -0.89
CA VAL A 104 2.86 8.45 -0.83
C VAL A 104 2.35 9.12 -2.11
N VAL A 105 2.60 8.54 -3.29
CA VAL A 105 2.05 9.06 -4.55
C VAL A 105 0.52 9.05 -4.53
N CYS A 106 -0.12 8.00 -4.01
CA CYS A 106 -1.57 7.95 -3.85
C CYS A 106 -2.10 9.02 -2.88
N VAL A 107 -1.37 9.29 -1.80
CA VAL A 107 -1.71 10.38 -0.87
C VAL A 107 -1.51 11.75 -1.51
N ALA A 108 -0.42 11.97 -2.26
CA ALA A 108 -0.09 13.28 -2.82
C ALA A 108 -0.90 13.61 -4.08
N ASN A 109 -1.19 12.59 -4.90
CA ASN A 109 -1.86 12.72 -6.17
C ASN A 109 -2.97 11.65 -6.31
N PRO A 110 -4.15 11.85 -5.69
CA PRO A 110 -5.25 10.88 -5.75
C PRO A 110 -5.79 10.65 -7.17
N ALA A 111 -5.45 11.51 -8.14
CA ALA A 111 -5.78 11.30 -9.55
C ALA A 111 -5.24 9.97 -10.10
N VAL A 112 -4.16 9.43 -9.54
CA VAL A 112 -3.63 8.11 -9.95
C VAL A 112 -4.54 6.94 -9.61
N LEU A 113 -5.47 7.12 -8.66
CA LEU A 113 -6.45 6.10 -8.26
C LEU A 113 -7.77 6.29 -9.00
N VAL A 114 -8.21 7.55 -9.10
CA VAL A 114 -9.53 7.93 -9.64
C VAL A 114 -9.49 8.08 -11.17
N GLY A 115 -8.31 8.19 -11.78
CA GLY A 115 -8.11 8.10 -13.23
C GLY A 115 -9.16 8.85 -14.08
N GLY A 116 -9.71 8.13 -15.06
CA GLY A 116 -10.80 8.60 -15.93
C GLY A 116 -12.20 8.55 -15.30
N THR A 117 -12.35 7.88 -14.15
CA THR A 117 -13.64 7.65 -13.48
C THR A 117 -14.39 8.96 -13.25
N LYS A 118 -13.67 10.02 -12.91
CA LYS A 118 -14.23 11.35 -12.67
C LYS A 118 -14.90 11.94 -13.92
N TYR A 119 -14.33 11.70 -15.10
CA TYR A 119 -14.91 12.10 -16.37
C TYR A 119 -16.13 11.24 -16.70
N GLU A 120 -16.06 9.95 -16.45
CA GLU A 120 -17.16 9.00 -16.70
C GLU A 120 -18.37 9.27 -15.80
N MET A 121 -18.15 9.73 -14.57
CA MET A 121 -19.20 10.11 -13.62
C MET A 121 -19.74 11.53 -13.84
N GLY A 122 -19.21 12.30 -14.80
CA GLY A 122 -19.58 13.70 -15.02
C GLY A 122 -19.22 14.62 -13.83
N ALA A 123 -18.33 14.18 -12.95
CA ALA A 123 -17.97 14.85 -11.70
C ALA A 123 -16.64 15.62 -11.81
N SER A 124 -16.30 16.08 -13.02
CA SER A 124 -15.05 16.79 -13.33
C SER A 124 -14.80 18.03 -12.46
N GLY A 125 -15.85 18.63 -11.90
CA GLY A 125 -15.78 19.80 -11.03
C GLY A 125 -15.41 19.55 -9.56
N LEU A 126 -15.42 18.31 -9.08
CA LEU A 126 -15.05 17.97 -7.69
C LEU A 126 -13.53 17.82 -7.54
N ALA A 127 -12.97 17.92 -6.33
CA ALA A 127 -11.54 17.65 -6.16
C ALA A 127 -11.29 16.15 -6.11
N ASP A 128 -10.18 15.66 -6.68
CA ASP A 128 -9.86 14.21 -6.68
C ASP A 128 -9.72 13.65 -5.25
N ARG A 129 -9.39 14.54 -4.30
CA ARG A 129 -9.33 14.23 -2.87
C ARG A 129 -10.68 13.81 -2.29
N ASP A 130 -11.78 14.32 -2.85
CA ASP A 130 -13.15 14.02 -2.42
C ASP A 130 -13.63 12.66 -2.92
N PHE A 131 -12.82 11.91 -3.66
CA PHE A 131 -13.17 10.56 -4.10
C PHE A 131 -12.45 9.49 -3.27
N VAL A 132 -11.44 9.88 -2.50
CA VAL A 132 -10.55 8.95 -1.80
C VAL A 132 -10.75 8.97 -0.30
N ASN A 133 -10.65 7.79 0.30
CA ASN A 133 -10.55 7.65 1.74
C ASN A 133 -9.15 8.06 2.21
N SER A 134 -9.00 9.35 2.53
CA SER A 134 -7.74 9.91 3.01
C SER A 134 -7.20 9.19 4.26
N GLY A 135 -8.08 8.69 5.13
CA GLY A 135 -7.67 7.94 6.32
C GLY A 135 -7.00 6.61 5.96
N ALA A 136 -7.58 5.86 5.02
CA ALA A 136 -7.00 4.61 4.54
C ALA A 136 -5.63 4.84 3.87
N LEU A 137 -5.52 5.85 3.00
CA LEU A 137 -4.27 6.15 2.30
C LEU A 137 -3.15 6.62 3.25
N VAL A 138 -3.49 7.44 4.26
CA VAL A 138 -2.51 7.87 5.28
C VAL A 138 -2.08 6.69 6.16
N ALA A 139 -3.01 5.81 6.54
CA ALA A 139 -2.68 4.60 7.28
C ALA A 139 -1.75 3.67 6.48
N GLU A 140 -1.99 3.51 5.17
CA GLU A 140 -1.12 2.75 4.27
C GLU A 140 0.29 3.36 4.19
N ALA A 141 0.38 4.67 3.98
CA ALA A 141 1.66 5.38 3.95
C ALA A 141 2.42 5.25 5.28
N ALA A 142 1.71 5.30 6.42
CA ALA A 142 2.33 5.10 7.72
C ALA A 142 2.85 3.66 7.91
N ALA A 143 2.04 2.64 7.55
CA ALA A 143 2.43 1.24 7.66
C ALA A 143 3.67 0.91 6.80
N THR A 144 3.66 1.34 5.54
CA THR A 144 4.80 1.16 4.62
C THR A 144 6.01 1.99 5.04
N GLY A 145 5.81 3.16 5.65
CA GLY A 145 6.90 3.96 6.24
C GLY A 145 7.61 3.23 7.39
N VAL A 146 6.85 2.59 8.28
CA VAL A 146 7.42 1.75 9.35
C VAL A 146 8.22 0.58 8.76
N LEU A 147 7.71 -0.06 7.71
CA LEU A 147 8.41 -1.14 7.01
C LEU A 147 9.75 -0.66 6.41
N VAL A 148 9.79 0.51 5.78
CA VAL A 148 11.02 1.14 5.26
C VAL A 148 12.03 1.39 6.39
N ILE A 149 11.59 2.00 7.49
CA ILE A 149 12.48 2.29 8.63
C ILE A 149 13.08 1.00 9.19
N CYS A 150 12.25 -0.02 9.40
CA CYS A 150 12.71 -1.28 9.97
C CYS A 150 13.68 -2.03 9.04
N THR A 151 13.37 -2.12 7.74
CA THR A 151 14.26 -2.75 6.74
C THR A 151 15.58 -2.00 6.61
N ALA A 152 15.56 -0.66 6.59
CA ALA A 152 16.76 0.16 6.56
C ALA A 152 17.64 -0.05 7.81
N LEU A 153 17.06 -0.08 9.00
CA LEU A 153 17.80 -0.35 10.25
C LEU A 153 18.45 -1.73 10.25
N ILE A 154 17.79 -2.75 9.68
CA ILE A 154 18.35 -4.09 9.53
C ILE A 154 19.55 -4.07 8.56
N VAL A 155 19.43 -3.42 7.41
CA VAL A 155 20.49 -3.31 6.40
C VAL A 155 21.71 -2.57 6.95
N VAL A 156 21.50 -1.40 7.57
CA VAL A 156 22.58 -0.59 8.14
C VAL A 156 23.24 -1.34 9.30
N GLY A 157 22.45 -1.97 10.16
CA GLY A 157 22.97 -2.80 11.25
C GLY A 157 23.77 -4.00 10.78
N ALA A 158 23.41 -4.61 9.65
CA ALA A 158 24.18 -5.68 9.03
C ALA A 158 25.53 -5.14 8.52
N ARG A 159 25.55 -4.05 7.75
CA ARG A 159 26.78 -3.44 7.20
C ARG A 159 27.83 -3.14 8.28
N ARG A 160 27.42 -2.53 9.39
CA ARG A 160 28.34 -2.22 10.50
C ARG A 160 29.01 -3.46 11.12
N ARG A 161 28.41 -4.65 11.00
CA ARG A 161 28.99 -5.92 11.50
C ARG A 161 29.91 -6.63 10.50
N SER A 162 30.02 -6.18 9.25
CA SER A 162 31.05 -6.72 8.32
C SER A 162 32.35 -5.93 8.35
N GLU A 163 32.33 -4.72 8.89
CA GLU A 163 33.46 -3.77 8.84
C GLU A 163 34.28 -3.74 10.14
N GLY A 164 33.84 -4.44 11.19
CA GLY A 164 34.57 -4.61 12.45
C GLY A 164 34.65 -6.08 12.80
#